data_AF-T1B7D8-F1
#
_entry.id   AF-T1B7D8-F1
#
_cell.length_a   1.000
_cell.length_b   1.000
_cell.length_c   1.000
_cell.angle_alpha   90.00
_cell.angle_beta   90.00
_cell.angle_gamma   90.00
#
_symmetry.space_group_name_H-M   'P 1'
#
loop_
_entity.id
_entity.type
_entity.pdbx_description
1 polymer ?
#
loop_
_entity_poly.entity_id
_entity_poly.type
_entity_poly.pdbx_seq_one_letter_code
_entity_poly.pdbx_strand_id
1 'polypeptide(L)'
;MNESGELRFGNYAGQARRHLEFRRLDASAVSVNFVDGRHFVDLDLRKGIWRSEHLCGSDNYEIVTLVLSADTFQERWRVRGSAKQYDAVTNFARL
;
A
#
# COMPACT_ATOMS: atom_id res chain seq x y z
N MET A 1 -4.76 11.39 4.10
CA MET A 1 -5.91 10.53 3.73
C MET A 1 -6.26 9.69 4.93
N ASN A 2 -7.53 9.65 5.31
CA ASN A 2 -8.02 8.83 6.40
C ASN A 2 -8.86 7.70 5.83
N GLU A 3 -8.46 6.47 6.13
CA GLU A 3 -9.20 5.26 5.79
C GLU A 3 -9.75 4.66 7.08
N SER A 4 -11.02 4.29 7.07
CA SER A 4 -11.67 3.54 8.13
C SER A 4 -12.49 2.40 7.51
N GLY A 5 -12.61 1.30 8.23
CA GLY A 5 -13.35 0.13 7.77
C GLY A 5 -13.43 -0.95 8.84
N GLU A 6 -13.94 -2.12 8.47
CA GLU A 6 -13.97 -3.30 9.31
C GLU A 6 -12.94 -4.32 8.83
N LEU A 7 -12.06 -4.77 9.72
CA LEU A 7 -11.19 -5.92 9.48
C LEU A 7 -11.93 -7.19 9.89
N ARG A 8 -11.97 -8.16 8.98
CA ARG A 8 -12.40 -9.53 9.27
C ARG A 8 -11.21 -10.47 9.12
N PHE A 9 -10.87 -11.19 10.18
CA PHE A 9 -9.74 -12.13 10.18
C PHE A 9 -10.06 -13.34 11.06
N GLY A 10 -10.28 -14.50 10.44
CA GLY A 10 -10.82 -15.67 11.15
C GLY A 10 -12.14 -15.31 11.83
N ASN A 11 -12.21 -15.51 13.15
CA ASN A 11 -13.40 -15.18 13.95
C ASN A 11 -13.41 -13.72 14.45
N TYR A 12 -12.36 -12.93 14.18
CA TYR A 12 -12.28 -11.55 14.59
C TYR A 12 -12.99 -10.64 13.57
N ALA A 13 -13.83 -9.74 14.07
CA ALA A 13 -14.38 -8.61 13.33
C ALA A 13 -14.22 -7.33 14.19
N GLY A 14 -13.64 -6.28 13.62
CA GLY A 14 -13.42 -5.04 14.37
C GLY A 14 -13.02 -3.85 13.50
N GLN A 15 -13.08 -2.67 14.10
CA GLN A 15 -12.72 -1.42 13.42
C GLN A 15 -11.23 -1.40 13.06
N ALA A 16 -10.94 -1.03 11.82
CA ALA A 16 -9.61 -0.78 11.30
C ALA A 16 -9.52 0.65 10.78
N ARG A 17 -8.38 1.29 11.02
CA ARG A 17 -8.11 2.64 10.53
C ARG A 17 -6.68 2.73 10.04
N ARG A 18 -6.46 3.52 8.98
CA ARG A 18 -5.14 3.84 8.46
C ARG A 18 -5.10 5.30 8.06
N HIS A 19 -4.05 6.00 8.47
CA HIS A 19 -3.81 7.38 8.08
C HIS A 19 -2.50 7.44 7.29
N LEU A 20 -2.55 8.01 6.09
CA LEU A 20 -1.41 8.16 5.18
C LEU A 20 -1.30 9.60 4.69
N GLU A 21 -0.07 10.07 4.53
CA GLU A 21 0.25 11.37 3.99
C GLU A 21 0.78 11.24 2.57
N PHE A 22 0.26 12.06 1.66
CA PHE A 22 0.62 12.07 0.25
C PHE A 22 1.37 13.37 -0.05
N ARG A 23 2.62 13.25 -0.49
CA ARG A 23 3.44 14.37 -0.92
C ARG A 23 3.74 14.24 -2.40
N ARG A 24 3.40 15.25 -3.19
CA ARG A 24 3.76 15.29 -4.61
C ARG A 24 5.28 15.34 -4.76
N LEU A 25 5.84 14.45 -5.58
CA LEU A 25 7.26 14.46 -5.97
C LEU A 25 7.43 15.18 -7.32
N ASP A 26 6.57 14.88 -8.30
CA ASP A 26 6.52 15.57 -9.59
C ASP A 26 5.09 15.59 -10.17
N ALA A 27 4.93 15.80 -11.48
CA ALA A 27 3.62 15.82 -12.14
C ALA A 27 2.81 14.51 -12.00
N SER A 28 3.48 13.37 -11.91
CA SER A 28 2.88 12.03 -11.96
C SER A 28 3.33 11.10 -10.83
N ALA A 29 4.31 11.52 -10.02
CA ALA A 29 4.84 10.78 -8.89
C ALA A 29 4.43 11.41 -7.55
N VAL A 30 4.07 10.56 -6.59
CA VAL A 30 3.76 10.92 -5.21
C VAL A 30 4.53 10.03 -4.26
N SER A 31 4.97 10.59 -3.15
CA SER A 31 5.51 9.85 -2.01
C SER A 31 4.41 9.69 -0.98
N VAL A 32 4.17 8.46 -0.54
CA VAL A 32 3.20 8.10 0.48
C VAL A 32 3.96 7.75 1.75
N ASN A 33 3.57 8.38 2.86
CA ASN A 33 4.24 8.24 4.15
C ASN A 33 3.20 7.91 5.23
N PHE A 34 3.66 7.26 6.28
CA PHE A 34 2.91 7.22 7.53
C PHE A 34 2.87 8.62 8.15
N VAL A 35 1.86 8.86 9.00
CA VAL A 35 1.71 10.16 9.72
C VAL A 35 2.88 10.47 10.67
N ASP A 36 3.70 9.47 11.02
CA ASP A 36 4.93 9.65 11.79
C ASP A 36 6.14 10.03 10.90
N GLY A 37 5.91 10.25 9.61
CA GLY A 37 6.93 10.63 8.62
C GLY A 37 7.72 9.46 8.05
N ARG A 38 7.54 8.23 8.52
CA ARG A 38 8.21 7.06 7.91
C ARG A 38 7.68 6.83 6.51
N HIS A 39 8.60 6.54 5.59
CA HIS A 39 8.26 6.21 4.20
C HIS A 39 7.41 4.95 4.14
N PHE A 40 6.38 4.97 3.30
CA PHE A 40 5.56 3.80 3.01
C PHE A 40 5.82 3.30 1.59
N VAL A 41 5.57 4.13 0.57
CA VAL A 41 5.81 3.79 -0.83
C VAL A 41 5.85 5.05 -1.68
N ASP A 42 6.68 5.08 -2.71
CA ASP A 42 6.51 6.06 -3.79
C ASP A 42 5.62 5.46 -4.87
N LEU A 43 4.81 6.27 -5.54
CA LEU A 43 3.94 5.84 -6.63
C LEU A 43 4.19 6.72 -7.83
N ASP A 44 4.58 6.12 -8.95
CA ASP A 44 4.56 6.75 -10.26
C ASP A 44 3.66 5.93 -11.19
N LEU A 45 2.49 6.49 -11.47
CA LEU A 45 1.41 5.79 -12.17
C LEU A 45 1.29 6.19 -13.64
N ARG A 46 2.32 6.83 -14.24
CA ARG A 46 2.32 7.22 -15.66
C ARG A 46 1.98 6.08 -16.62
N LYS A 47 2.41 4.86 -16.25
CA LYS A 47 2.19 3.64 -17.04
C LYS A 47 1.02 2.79 -16.54
N GLY A 48 0.26 3.29 -15.57
CA GLY A 48 -0.78 2.51 -14.87
C GLY A 48 -0.23 1.36 -14.03
N ILE A 49 1.08 1.25 -13.87
CA ILE A 49 1.76 0.23 -13.08
C ILE A 49 2.99 0.82 -12.41
N TRP A 50 3.19 0.46 -11.15
CA TRP A 50 4.39 0.80 -10.40
C TRP A 50 4.90 -0.41 -9.62
N ARG A 51 6.23 -0.51 -9.49
CA ARG A 51 6.89 -1.53 -8.69
C ARG A 51 7.82 -0.85 -7.70
N SER A 52 7.75 -1.25 -6.44
CA SER A 52 8.65 -0.78 -5.40
C SER A 52 9.11 -1.95 -4.56
N GLU A 53 10.30 -1.81 -4.01
CA GLU A 53 10.90 -2.76 -3.09
C GLU A 53 11.53 -1.97 -1.94
N HIS A 54 11.35 -2.44 -0.72
CA HIS A 54 12.04 -1.87 0.43
C HIS A 54 12.28 -2.91 1.52
N LEU A 55 13.29 -2.62 2.35
CA LEU A 55 13.58 -3.37 3.55
C LEU A 55 12.82 -2.77 4.74
N CYS A 56 12.18 -3.63 5.52
CA CYS A 56 11.62 -3.26 6.82
C CYS A 56 12.23 -4.19 7.88
N GLY A 57 13.27 -3.71 8.55
CA GLY A 57 14.07 -4.57 9.42
C GLY A 57 14.75 -5.69 8.62
N SER A 58 14.50 -6.94 9.00
CA SER A 58 15.03 -8.14 8.34
C SER A 58 14.13 -8.72 7.24
N ASP A 59 13.03 -8.04 6.93
CA ASP A 59 12.03 -8.50 5.97
C ASP A 59 12.12 -7.68 4.68
N ASN A 60 12.06 -8.36 3.53
CA ASN A 60 11.95 -7.76 2.20
C ASN A 60 10.49 -7.60 1.80
N TYR A 61 10.12 -6.42 1.32
CA TYR A 61 8.78 -6.10 0.86
C TYR A 61 8.85 -5.70 -0.61
N GLU A 62 8.28 -6.53 -1.48
CA GLU A 62 8.00 -6.19 -2.87
C GLU A 62 6.53 -5.81 -3.01
N ILE A 63 6.26 -4.70 -3.68
CA ILE A 63 4.90 -4.26 -4.01
C ILE A 63 4.77 -3.96 -5.50
N VAL A 64 3.65 -4.40 -6.08
CA VAL A 64 3.19 -3.99 -7.41
C VAL A 64 1.85 -3.30 -7.28
N THR A 65 1.77 -2.05 -7.72
CA THR A 65 0.52 -1.29 -7.81
C THR A 65 0.05 -1.25 -9.26
N LEU A 66 -1.20 -1.62 -9.51
CA LEU A 66 -1.83 -1.69 -10.83
C LEU A 66 -3.10 -0.84 -10.86
N VAL A 67 -3.14 0.18 -11.71
CA VAL A 67 -4.35 0.96 -11.98
C VAL A 67 -5.24 0.14 -12.91
N LEU A 68 -6.45 -0.17 -12.45
CA LEU A 68 -7.42 -1.00 -13.19
C LEU A 68 -8.47 -0.12 -13.91
N SER A 69 -8.82 1.02 -13.32
CA SER A 69 -9.72 2.02 -13.90
C SER A 69 -9.46 3.39 -13.25
N ALA A 70 -10.23 4.41 -13.62
CA ALA A 70 -10.17 5.73 -12.98
C ALA A 70 -10.42 5.70 -11.47
N ASP A 71 -11.21 4.72 -10.99
CA ASP A 71 -11.66 4.65 -9.60
C ASP A 71 -11.18 3.39 -8.88
N THR A 72 -10.40 2.52 -9.53
CA THR A 72 -9.97 1.24 -8.94
C THR A 72 -8.50 0.95 -9.22
N PHE A 73 -7.81 0.45 -8.20
CA PHE A 73 -6.46 -0.07 -8.34
C PHE A 73 -6.25 -1.30 -7.45
N GLN A 74 -5.21 -2.07 -7.73
CA GLN A 74 -4.83 -3.25 -6.97
C GLN A 74 -3.38 -3.12 -6.50
N GLU A 75 -3.11 -3.56 -5.28
CA GLU A 75 -1.75 -3.77 -4.79
C GLU A 75 -1.50 -5.25 -4.58
N ARG A 76 -0.34 -5.72 -5.03
CA ARG A 76 0.15 -7.07 -4.78
C ARG A 76 1.42 -6.98 -3.96
N TRP A 77 1.40 -7.65 -2.83
CA TRP A 77 2.49 -7.66 -1.88
C TRP A 77 3.12 -9.04 -1.83
N ARG A 78 4.44 -9.08 -1.90
CA ARG A 78 5.25 -10.25 -1.61
C ARG A 78 6.21 -9.88 -0.49
N VAL A 79 5.98 -10.44 0.69
CA VAL A 79 6.79 -10.19 1.87
C VAL A 79 7.54 -11.46 2.24
N ARG A 80 8.86 -11.35 2.37
CA ARG A 80 9.75 -12.47 2.67
C ARG A 80 10.74 -12.04 3.73
N GLY A 81 10.79 -12.75 4.85
CA GLY A 81 11.75 -12.50 5.91
C GLY A 81 11.54 -13.42 7.10
N SER A 82 12.36 -13.23 8.12
CA SER A 82 12.33 -14.04 9.34
C SER A 82 11.17 -13.69 10.25
N ALA A 83 10.69 -12.44 10.22
CA ALA A 83 9.58 -12.01 11.07
C ALA A 83 8.23 -12.13 10.35
N LYS A 84 8.21 -11.91 9.03
CA LYS A 84 6.99 -12.02 8.23
C LYS A 84 7.22 -12.75 6.91
N GLN A 85 6.28 -13.62 6.55
CA GLN A 85 6.29 -14.31 5.28
C GLN A 85 4.85 -14.50 4.78
N TYR A 86 4.47 -13.74 3.76
CA TYR A 86 3.14 -13.84 3.16
C TYR A 86 3.11 -13.23 1.76
N ASP A 87 2.07 -13.60 1.02
CA ASP A 87 1.63 -12.89 -0.18
C ASP A 87 0.24 -12.31 0.08
N ALA A 88 -0.01 -11.09 -0.39
CA ALA A 88 -1.31 -10.44 -0.24
C ALA A 88 -1.72 -9.70 -1.51
N VAL A 89 -3.03 -9.62 -1.73
CA VAL A 89 -3.64 -8.80 -2.78
C VAL A 89 -4.70 -7.92 -2.14
N THR A 90 -4.60 -6.62 -2.37
CA THR A 90 -5.56 -5.64 -1.90
C THR A 90 -6.17 -4.93 -3.10
N ASN A 91 -7.50 -4.88 -3.14
CA ASN A 91 -8.23 -4.12 -4.15
C ASN A 91 -8.77 -2.85 -3.51
N PHE A 92 -8.50 -1.72 -4.14
CA PHE A 92 -8.96 -0.42 -3.74
C PHE A 92 -9.97 0.08 -4.76
N ALA A 93 -11.11 0.57 -4.27
CA ALA A 93 -12.13 1.21 -5.07
C ALA A 93 -12.52 2.53 -4.39
N ARG A 94 -12.69 3.57 -5.17
CA ARG A 94 -13.34 4.79 -4.73
C ARG A 94 -14.86 4.52 -4.66
N LEU A 95 -15.46 4.86 -3.54
CA LEU A 95 -16.91 4.80 -3.32
C LEU A 95 -17.55 6.18 -3.53
#